data_AF-A0A1B9M3G4-F1
#
_entry.id   AF-A0A1B9M3G4-F1
#
_cell.length_a   1.000
_cell.length_b   1.000
_cell.length_c   1.000
_cell.angle_alpha   90.00
_cell.angle_beta   90.00
_cell.angle_gamma   90.00
#
_symmetry.space_group_name_H-M   'P 1'
#
loop_
_entity.id
_entity.type
_entity.pdbx_description
1 polymer ?
#
loop_
_entity_poly.entity_id
_entity_poly.type
_entity_poly.pdbx_seq_one_letter_code
_entity_poly.pdbx_strand_id
1 'polypeptide(L)'
;MNAQEFCLFIDKIIDELYKKEQQHNIFKGKDLAVFSEQIIYDISLDLFKQNKIQCEVNYFKGGHQFPDITYTFSSGRTFGIEVKSTKSSGNSWVTNGNSILGKTSIKVIDTYIIFIKYNQKGLEIKTKRYEDSISDIVVTHSPRYKIDLSISNDNTFFKKSGISYSQLNNCNDPIKLIVDYFSAQGETAWWLPNEITDKTSPAIISSLSEFKQKEPLLTDEIYGKAYVLFPEILFLTSNQYKYNNLAKWLMKNYSITDASLRDKFSAGGKTYIKIQNFVSKQPYPRVIYNLQQKISFVKDAFNNISLDELKIYWPQYIIKNDNITKRHYYWLTTILSSWENFNNDNQSQLDYTELEFILSALINYSPK
;
A
#
# COMPACT_ATOMS: atom_id res chain seq x y z
N MET A 1 0.33 -3.36 -38.72
CA MET A 1 0.77 -2.12 -38.05
C MET A 1 1.73 -2.47 -36.91
N ASN A 2 2.79 -1.71 -36.70
CA ASN A 2 3.70 -1.76 -35.53
C ASN A 2 3.38 -0.64 -34.53
N ALA A 3 4.06 -0.59 -33.37
CA ALA A 3 3.76 0.38 -32.31
C ALA A 3 3.97 1.84 -32.75
N GLN A 4 5.02 2.13 -33.53
CA GLN A 4 5.30 3.48 -34.03
C GLN A 4 4.22 3.93 -35.03
N GLU A 5 3.80 3.05 -35.93
CA GLU A 5 2.69 3.31 -36.85
C GLU A 5 1.36 3.51 -36.11
N PHE A 6 1.15 2.79 -35.00
CA PHE A 6 -0.05 2.94 -34.17
C PHE A 6 -0.07 4.27 -33.41
N CYS A 7 1.08 4.75 -32.92
CA CYS A 7 1.20 6.11 -32.38
C CYS A 7 0.81 7.16 -33.42
N LEU A 8 1.32 7.07 -34.65
CA LEU A 8 0.97 8.00 -35.73
C LEU A 8 -0.53 7.93 -36.09
N PHE A 9 -1.15 6.76 -35.94
CA PHE A 9 -2.59 6.61 -36.10
C PHE A 9 -3.37 7.34 -35.00
N ILE A 10 -2.93 7.25 -33.74
CA ILE A 10 -3.53 8.00 -32.63
C ILE A 10 -3.42 9.52 -32.86
N ASP A 11 -2.27 10.01 -33.33
CA ASP A 11 -2.10 11.44 -33.65
C ASP A 11 -3.12 11.90 -34.71
N LYS A 12 -3.35 11.08 -35.75
CA LYS A 12 -4.39 11.36 -36.77
C LYS A 12 -5.81 11.36 -36.21
N ILE A 13 -6.12 10.50 -35.23
CA ILE A 13 -7.42 10.54 -34.54
C ILE A 13 -7.58 11.89 -33.82
N ILE A 14 -6.55 12.32 -33.11
CA ILE A 14 -6.56 13.58 -32.35
C ILE A 14 -6.75 14.78 -33.30
N ASP A 15 -6.04 14.80 -34.43
CA ASP A 15 -6.18 15.85 -35.44
C ASP A 15 -7.61 15.93 -36.00
N GLU A 16 -8.21 14.78 -36.33
CA GLU A 16 -9.60 14.73 -36.83
C GLU A 16 -10.62 15.09 -35.74
N LEU A 17 -10.36 14.78 -34.46
CA LEU A 17 -11.19 15.25 -33.34
C LEU A 17 -11.19 16.77 -33.24
N TYR A 18 -10.00 17.39 -33.27
CA TYR A 18 -9.87 18.85 -33.24
C TYR A 18 -10.56 19.51 -34.42
N LYS A 19 -10.36 18.97 -35.62
CA LYS A 19 -10.97 19.48 -36.86
C LYS A 19 -12.51 19.40 -36.81
N LYS A 20 -13.07 18.24 -36.43
CA LYS A 20 -14.53 18.08 -36.33
C LYS A 20 -15.12 18.98 -35.25
N GLU A 21 -14.44 19.14 -34.11
CA GLU A 21 -14.90 20.03 -33.05
C GLU A 21 -14.90 21.51 -33.49
N GLN A 22 -13.83 21.97 -34.16
CA GLN A 22 -13.77 23.34 -34.68
C GLN A 22 -14.85 23.63 -35.73
N GLN A 23 -15.17 22.63 -36.58
CA GLN A 23 -16.14 22.80 -37.67
C GLN A 23 -17.59 22.64 -37.22
N HIS A 24 -17.86 21.76 -36.25
CA HIS A 24 -19.22 21.30 -35.97
C HIS A 24 -19.60 21.28 -34.49
N ASN A 25 -18.69 21.63 -33.57
CA ASN A 25 -18.94 21.67 -32.12
C ASN A 25 -19.57 20.36 -31.59
N ILE A 26 -18.97 19.24 -32.01
CA ILE A 26 -19.51 17.88 -31.87
C ILE A 26 -19.69 17.43 -30.42
N PHE A 27 -18.91 17.96 -29.49
CA PHE A 27 -18.99 17.60 -28.07
C PHE A 27 -20.14 18.32 -27.33
N LYS A 28 -20.68 19.41 -27.89
CA LYS A 28 -21.72 20.19 -27.22
C LYS A 28 -23.01 19.39 -27.02
N GLY A 29 -23.49 19.38 -25.77
CA GLY A 29 -24.75 18.71 -25.40
C GLY A 29 -24.69 17.19 -25.38
N LYS A 30 -23.50 16.58 -25.51
CA LYS A 30 -23.32 15.13 -25.45
C LYS A 30 -22.99 14.64 -24.03
N ASP A 31 -23.31 13.36 -23.77
CA ASP A 31 -22.67 12.62 -22.69
C ASP A 31 -21.21 12.41 -23.07
N LEU A 32 -20.31 13.09 -22.37
CA LEU A 32 -18.91 13.18 -22.75
C LEU A 32 -18.21 11.81 -22.67
N ALA A 33 -18.56 10.95 -21.71
CA ALA A 33 -17.92 9.65 -21.56
C ALA A 33 -18.25 8.75 -22.75
N VAL A 34 -19.55 8.50 -22.95
CA VAL A 34 -20.06 7.64 -24.03
C VAL A 34 -19.71 8.20 -25.41
N PHE A 35 -19.81 9.52 -25.59
CA PHE A 35 -19.52 10.15 -26.87
C PHE A 35 -18.05 10.09 -27.23
N SER A 36 -17.14 10.28 -26.26
CA SER A 36 -15.69 10.23 -26.50
C SER A 36 -15.25 8.88 -27.06
N GLU A 37 -15.73 7.78 -26.48
CA GLU A 37 -15.45 6.42 -26.99
C GLU A 37 -16.02 6.23 -28.40
N GLN A 38 -17.29 6.60 -28.60
CA GLN A 38 -17.97 6.46 -29.89
C GLN A 38 -17.28 7.25 -31.00
N ILE A 39 -16.91 8.51 -30.76
CA ILE A 39 -16.31 9.34 -31.81
C ILE A 39 -14.89 8.87 -32.18
N ILE A 40 -14.12 8.38 -31.21
CA ILE A 40 -12.79 7.78 -31.48
C ILE A 40 -12.96 6.52 -32.34
N TYR A 41 -13.95 5.68 -32.02
CA TYR A 41 -14.28 4.51 -32.83
C TYR A 41 -14.70 4.89 -34.25
N ASP A 42 -15.62 5.85 -34.41
CA ASP A 42 -16.11 6.28 -35.73
C ASP A 42 -14.98 6.87 -36.60
N ILE A 43 -14.15 7.75 -36.02
CA ILE A 43 -12.97 8.31 -36.71
C ILE A 43 -11.99 7.22 -37.10
N SER A 44 -11.79 6.21 -36.24
CA SER A 44 -10.92 5.09 -36.54
C SER A 44 -11.37 4.34 -37.79
N LEU A 45 -12.68 4.03 -37.89
CA LEU A 45 -13.25 3.35 -39.06
C LEU A 45 -13.07 4.18 -40.34
N ASP A 46 -13.35 5.49 -40.26
CA ASP A 46 -13.18 6.41 -41.39
C ASP A 46 -11.72 6.45 -41.87
N LEU A 47 -10.77 6.60 -40.94
CA LEU A 47 -9.34 6.64 -41.25
C LEU A 47 -8.87 5.33 -41.89
N PHE A 48 -9.26 4.17 -41.37
CA PHE A 48 -8.86 2.89 -41.97
C PHE A 48 -9.48 2.69 -43.35
N LYS A 49 -10.75 3.08 -43.54
CA LYS A 49 -11.42 3.02 -44.85
C LYS A 49 -10.73 3.92 -45.88
N GLN A 50 -10.41 5.17 -45.51
CA GLN A 50 -9.72 6.13 -46.39
C GLN A 50 -8.33 5.64 -46.79
N ASN A 51 -7.58 5.06 -45.86
CA ASN A 51 -6.21 4.60 -46.08
C ASN A 51 -6.15 3.14 -46.60
N LYS A 52 -7.31 2.50 -46.86
CA LYS A 52 -7.40 1.09 -47.30
C LYS A 52 -6.66 0.11 -46.39
N ILE A 53 -6.69 0.36 -45.08
CA ILE A 53 -6.08 -0.48 -44.06
C ILE A 53 -7.10 -1.51 -43.59
N GLN A 54 -6.75 -2.80 -43.65
CA GLN A 54 -7.56 -3.86 -43.07
C GLN A 54 -7.29 -3.96 -41.56
N CYS A 55 -8.30 -3.61 -40.76
CA CYS A 55 -8.28 -3.71 -39.31
C CYS A 55 -9.69 -4.08 -38.82
N GLU A 56 -9.78 -5.07 -37.95
CA GLU A 56 -10.97 -5.31 -37.15
C GLU A 56 -10.94 -4.36 -35.94
N VAL A 57 -11.94 -3.50 -35.81
CA VAL A 57 -12.07 -2.54 -34.70
C VAL A 57 -13.23 -2.97 -33.84
N ASN A 58 -12.96 -3.32 -32.59
CA ASN A 58 -13.97 -3.79 -31.64
C ASN A 58 -14.18 -2.74 -30.54
N TYR A 59 -15.44 -2.34 -30.36
CA TYR A 59 -15.90 -1.40 -29.34
C TYR A 59 -17.31 -1.81 -28.89
N PHE A 60 -17.52 -1.88 -27.57
CA PHE A 60 -18.82 -2.17 -26.97
C PHE A 60 -19.32 -0.95 -26.22
N LYS A 61 -20.35 -0.30 -26.76
CA LYS A 61 -20.92 0.90 -26.15
C LYS A 61 -21.40 0.63 -24.72
N GLY A 62 -20.83 1.34 -23.76
CA GLY A 62 -21.13 1.17 -22.33
C GLY A 62 -20.59 -0.14 -21.74
N GLY A 63 -19.68 -0.81 -22.43
CA GLY A 63 -18.95 -1.96 -21.92
C GLY A 63 -18.03 -1.59 -20.77
N HIS A 64 -17.62 -2.60 -20.00
CA HIS A 64 -16.62 -2.45 -18.92
C HIS A 64 -15.30 -3.16 -19.26
N GLN A 65 -15.08 -3.41 -20.54
CA GLN A 65 -13.87 -4.04 -21.06
C GLN A 65 -12.70 -3.07 -20.97
N PHE A 66 -11.51 -3.59 -20.70
CA PHE A 66 -10.28 -2.83 -20.84
C PHE A 66 -9.38 -3.49 -21.90
N PRO A 67 -8.79 -2.74 -22.85
CA PRO A 67 -9.07 -1.34 -23.17
C PRO A 67 -10.46 -1.17 -23.80
N ASP A 68 -10.98 0.07 -23.80
CA ASP A 68 -12.31 0.41 -24.33
C ASP A 68 -12.47 0.07 -25.83
N ILE A 69 -11.40 0.27 -26.62
CA ILE A 69 -11.37 -0.02 -28.07
C ILE A 69 -10.16 -0.88 -28.40
N THR A 70 -10.36 -1.94 -29.18
CA THR A 70 -9.27 -2.82 -29.65
C THR A 70 -9.18 -2.85 -31.17
N TYR A 71 -7.95 -2.96 -31.66
CA TYR A 71 -7.58 -2.85 -33.07
C TYR A 71 -6.76 -4.07 -33.49
N THR A 72 -7.39 -5.03 -34.17
CA THR A 72 -6.73 -6.26 -34.64
C THR A 72 -6.40 -6.15 -36.13
N PHE A 73 -5.11 -6.10 -36.43
CA PHE A 73 -4.62 -6.01 -37.80
C PHE A 73 -4.46 -7.40 -38.42
N SER A 74 -4.46 -7.49 -39.76
CA SER A 74 -4.30 -8.75 -40.52
C SER A 74 -3.05 -9.57 -40.14
N SER A 75 -2.03 -8.93 -39.58
CA SER A 75 -0.84 -9.60 -39.00
C SER A 75 -1.11 -10.37 -37.70
N GLY A 76 -2.34 -10.35 -37.15
CA GLY A 76 -2.68 -10.90 -35.83
C GLY A 76 -2.26 -10.03 -34.65
N ARG A 77 -1.71 -8.84 -34.91
CA ARG A 77 -1.31 -7.86 -33.88
C ARG A 77 -2.53 -7.08 -33.41
N THR A 78 -2.75 -7.05 -32.10
CA THR A 78 -3.86 -6.30 -31.49
C THR A 78 -3.33 -5.18 -30.60
N PHE A 79 -3.82 -3.96 -30.80
CA PHE A 79 -3.53 -2.79 -29.96
C PHE A 79 -4.78 -2.27 -29.27
N GLY A 80 -4.60 -1.48 -28.22
CA GLY A 80 -5.67 -0.93 -27.39
C GLY A 80 -5.67 0.59 -27.31
N ILE A 81 -6.86 1.19 -27.28
CA ILE A 81 -7.07 2.56 -26.82
C ILE A 81 -8.02 2.56 -25.63
N GLU A 82 -7.53 3.06 -24.50
CA GLU A 82 -8.33 3.42 -23.33
C GLU A 82 -8.76 4.88 -23.47
N VAL A 83 -10.05 5.15 -23.27
CA VAL A 83 -10.61 6.49 -23.36
C VAL A 83 -10.96 6.98 -21.96
N LYS A 84 -10.50 8.19 -21.65
CA LYS A 84 -10.92 8.92 -20.45
C LYS A 84 -11.45 10.28 -20.85
N SER A 85 -12.44 10.76 -20.12
CA SER A 85 -12.92 12.10 -20.35
C SER A 85 -13.40 12.80 -19.08
N THR A 86 -13.35 14.13 -19.08
CA THR A 86 -13.84 14.94 -17.96
C THR A 86 -14.31 16.32 -18.42
N LYS A 87 -15.33 16.84 -17.71
CA LYS A 87 -15.79 18.23 -17.84
C LYS A 87 -15.09 19.18 -16.86
N SER A 88 -14.17 18.66 -16.04
CA SER A 88 -13.44 19.46 -15.05
C SER A 88 -12.60 20.55 -15.73
N SER A 89 -12.58 21.74 -15.14
CA SER A 89 -11.76 22.88 -15.53
C SER A 89 -10.37 22.88 -14.87
N GLY A 90 -10.07 21.88 -14.03
CA GLY A 90 -8.79 21.74 -13.34
C GLY A 90 -7.64 21.40 -14.27
N ASN A 91 -6.43 21.84 -13.90
CA ASN A 91 -5.21 21.63 -14.69
C ASN A 91 -4.63 20.20 -14.58
N SER A 92 -5.17 19.34 -13.71
CA SER A 92 -4.63 17.99 -13.50
C SER A 92 -5.01 17.04 -14.64
N TRP A 93 -4.04 16.27 -15.14
CA TRP A 93 -4.25 15.18 -16.11
C TRP A 93 -4.17 13.82 -15.41
N VAL A 94 -4.73 13.79 -14.19
CA VAL A 94 -4.65 12.67 -13.26
C VAL A 94 -6.03 12.02 -13.17
N THR A 95 -6.07 10.70 -13.27
CA THR A 95 -7.30 9.92 -13.11
C THR A 95 -7.00 8.50 -12.65
N ASN A 96 -8.02 7.78 -12.22
CA ASN A 96 -7.90 6.35 -11.94
C ASN A 96 -8.03 5.54 -13.22
N GLY A 97 -7.19 4.52 -13.34
CA GLY A 97 -7.19 3.53 -14.42
C GLY A 97 -8.02 2.30 -14.09
N ASN A 98 -7.75 1.21 -14.83
CA ASN A 98 -8.41 -0.07 -14.61
C ASN A 98 -7.94 -0.74 -13.32
N SER A 99 -8.69 -1.76 -12.88
CA SER A 99 -8.28 -2.61 -11.76
C SER A 99 -7.08 -3.46 -12.15
N ILE A 100 -6.12 -3.59 -11.22
CA ILE A 100 -4.93 -4.42 -11.40
C ILE A 100 -5.29 -5.90 -11.60
N LEU A 101 -6.40 -6.36 -11.02
CA LEU A 101 -6.86 -7.74 -11.15
C LEU A 101 -7.41 -8.09 -12.55
N GLY A 102 -7.65 -7.09 -13.41
CA GLY A 102 -7.81 -7.30 -14.85
C GLY A 102 -8.94 -8.23 -15.32
N LYS A 103 -10.01 -8.45 -14.53
CA LYS A 103 -11.08 -9.43 -14.86
C LYS A 103 -11.75 -9.21 -16.23
N THR A 104 -11.78 -7.97 -16.71
CA THR A 104 -12.39 -7.58 -17.99
C THR A 104 -11.34 -7.18 -19.04
N SER A 105 -10.06 -7.46 -18.77
CA SER A 105 -8.96 -7.04 -19.64
C SER A 105 -8.75 -8.01 -20.81
N ILE A 106 -8.68 -7.46 -22.02
CA ILE A 106 -8.29 -8.19 -23.22
C ILE A 106 -6.78 -8.09 -23.42
N LYS A 107 -6.15 -9.20 -23.80
CA LYS A 107 -4.72 -9.23 -24.13
C LYS A 107 -4.47 -8.46 -25.44
N VAL A 108 -3.72 -7.37 -25.33
CA VAL A 108 -3.22 -6.58 -26.45
C VAL A 108 -1.70 -6.45 -26.33
N ILE A 109 -1.03 -6.12 -27.43
CA ILE A 109 0.42 -5.90 -27.47
C ILE A 109 0.79 -4.66 -26.66
N ASP A 110 -0.03 -3.61 -26.79
CA ASP A 110 0.15 -2.37 -26.07
C ASP A 110 -1.17 -1.60 -25.98
N THR A 111 -1.28 -0.75 -24.97
CA THR A 111 -2.44 0.12 -24.75
C THR A 111 -1.96 1.56 -24.70
N TYR A 112 -2.73 2.44 -25.33
CA TYR A 112 -2.55 3.88 -25.25
C TYR A 112 -3.78 4.51 -24.63
N ILE A 113 -3.61 5.60 -23.91
CA ILE A 113 -4.73 6.36 -23.36
C ILE A 113 -4.94 7.63 -24.17
N ILE A 114 -6.21 7.93 -24.48
CA ILE A 114 -6.64 9.25 -24.96
C ILE A 114 -7.50 9.86 -23.87
N PHE A 115 -7.05 10.97 -23.28
CA PHE A 115 -7.77 11.70 -22.24
C PHE A 115 -8.29 13.02 -22.80
N ILE A 116 -9.62 13.12 -22.91
CA ILE A 116 -10.35 14.28 -23.43
C ILE A 116 -10.87 15.14 -22.28
N LYS A 117 -10.52 16.43 -22.29
CA LYS A 117 -11.18 17.46 -21.48
C LYS A 117 -12.05 18.31 -22.39
N TYR A 118 -13.31 18.47 -22.01
CA TYR A 118 -14.22 19.36 -22.72
C TYR A 118 -15.00 20.20 -21.71
N ASN A 119 -14.69 21.49 -21.66
CA ASN A 119 -15.29 22.45 -20.74
C ASN A 119 -15.46 23.81 -21.43
N GLN A 120 -15.75 24.88 -20.66
CA GLN A 120 -15.95 26.22 -21.21
C GLN A 120 -14.75 26.80 -21.96
N LYS A 121 -13.53 26.29 -21.70
CA LYS A 121 -12.29 26.67 -22.42
C LYS A 121 -12.14 25.95 -23.78
N GLY A 122 -13.02 25.00 -24.09
CA GLY A 122 -12.98 24.19 -25.31
C GLY A 122 -12.46 22.77 -25.08
N LEU A 123 -11.98 22.17 -26.16
CA LEU A 123 -11.45 20.81 -26.22
C LEU A 123 -9.94 20.81 -25.95
N GLU A 124 -9.49 20.01 -24.98
CA GLU A 124 -8.08 19.73 -24.74
C GLU A 124 -7.89 18.21 -24.69
N ILE A 125 -6.90 17.68 -25.41
CA ILE A 125 -6.64 16.24 -25.47
C ILE A 125 -5.19 15.98 -25.11
N LYS A 126 -4.94 14.96 -24.28
CA LYS A 126 -3.61 14.37 -24.10
C LYS A 126 -3.65 12.88 -24.38
N THR A 127 -2.55 12.38 -24.94
CA THR A 127 -2.33 10.94 -25.10
C THR A 127 -0.97 10.54 -24.55
N LYS A 128 -0.86 9.30 -24.10
CA LYS A 128 0.38 8.65 -23.70
C LYS A 128 0.23 7.14 -23.84
N ARG A 129 1.35 6.42 -23.94
CA ARG A 129 1.36 4.97 -23.72
C ARG A 129 0.88 4.68 -22.29
N TYR A 130 0.01 3.69 -22.12
CA TYR A 130 -0.67 3.43 -20.86
C TYR A 130 0.33 3.14 -19.73
N GLU A 131 1.27 2.23 -19.98
CA GLU A 131 2.37 1.90 -19.06
C GLU A 131 3.16 3.14 -18.64
N ASP A 132 3.50 4.01 -19.59
CA ASP A 132 4.28 5.23 -19.33
C ASP A 132 3.48 6.34 -18.64
N SER A 133 2.17 6.15 -18.46
CA SER A 133 1.29 7.09 -17.77
C SER A 133 0.99 6.71 -16.32
N ILE A 134 1.41 5.53 -15.87
CA ILE A 134 1.10 5.07 -14.52
C ILE A 134 2.08 5.69 -13.52
N SER A 135 1.53 6.56 -12.68
CA SER A 135 2.26 7.27 -11.64
C SER A 135 2.40 6.48 -10.34
N ASP A 136 1.38 5.69 -10.00
CA ASP A 136 1.28 5.01 -8.70
C ASP A 136 0.17 3.94 -8.72
N ILE A 137 0.03 3.22 -7.60
CA ILE A 137 -1.10 2.34 -7.30
C ILE A 137 -1.98 2.96 -6.21
N VAL A 138 -3.27 3.07 -6.45
CA VAL A 138 -4.25 3.66 -5.51
C VAL A 138 -5.39 2.71 -5.20
N VAL A 139 -6.04 2.93 -4.06
CA VAL A 139 -7.18 2.12 -3.63
C VAL A 139 -8.41 2.95 -3.45
N THR A 140 -9.44 2.56 -4.19
CA THR A 140 -10.76 3.19 -4.15
C THR A 140 -11.87 2.20 -3.83
N HIS A 141 -11.64 0.88 -3.95
CA HIS A 141 -12.45 -0.28 -3.51
C HIS A 141 -11.70 -1.58 -3.82
N SER A 142 -10.84 -1.53 -4.84
CA SER A 142 -9.79 -2.50 -5.19
C SER A 142 -8.55 -1.71 -5.66
N PRO A 143 -7.37 -2.34 -5.71
CA PRO A 143 -6.18 -1.72 -6.29
C PRO A 143 -6.38 -1.34 -7.76
N ARG A 144 -6.07 -0.07 -8.08
CA ARG A 144 -6.16 0.52 -9.41
C ARG A 144 -4.88 1.27 -9.75
N TYR A 145 -4.58 1.36 -11.04
CA TYR A 145 -3.51 2.21 -11.52
C TYR A 145 -3.91 3.69 -11.37
N LYS A 146 -2.98 4.54 -10.91
CA LYS A 146 -3.14 5.99 -10.93
C LYS A 146 -2.46 6.54 -12.17
N ILE A 147 -3.25 7.05 -13.10
CA ILE A 147 -2.76 7.64 -14.34
C ILE A 147 -2.41 9.10 -14.10
N ASP A 148 -1.27 9.54 -14.62
CA ASP A 148 -0.87 10.95 -14.75
C ASP A 148 -0.21 11.17 -16.11
N LEU A 149 -0.88 11.89 -17.02
CA LEU A 149 -0.32 12.17 -18.35
C LEU A 149 0.75 13.26 -18.36
N SER A 150 1.04 13.88 -17.21
CA SER A 150 2.11 14.87 -17.07
C SER A 150 3.35 14.29 -16.37
N ILE A 151 3.34 13.02 -15.98
CA ILE A 151 4.48 12.37 -15.35
C ILE A 151 5.64 12.19 -16.34
N SER A 152 6.88 12.39 -15.87
CA SER A 152 8.07 12.05 -16.64
C SER A 152 8.28 10.54 -16.69
N ASN A 153 8.91 10.05 -17.77
CA ASN A 153 9.10 8.61 -17.99
C ASN A 153 9.96 7.93 -16.90
N ASP A 154 10.87 8.68 -16.27
CA ASP A 154 11.70 8.17 -15.17
C ASP A 154 10.95 8.03 -13.85
N ASN A 155 9.78 8.65 -13.73
CA ASN A 155 9.03 8.72 -12.48
C ASN A 155 7.83 7.77 -12.41
N THR A 156 7.57 6.98 -13.45
CA THR A 156 6.44 6.05 -13.49
C THR A 156 6.61 4.93 -12.48
N PHE A 157 5.49 4.36 -12.03
CA PHE A 157 5.49 3.21 -11.13
C PHE A 157 6.31 2.04 -11.70
N PHE A 158 6.14 1.72 -12.97
CA PHE A 158 6.85 0.62 -13.62
C PHE A 158 8.35 0.89 -13.73
N LYS A 159 8.75 2.13 -14.00
CA LYS A 159 10.17 2.49 -14.05
C LYS A 159 10.83 2.44 -12.69
N LYS A 160 10.15 2.92 -11.64
CA LYS A 160 10.64 2.91 -10.25
C LYS A 160 10.70 1.50 -9.65
N SER A 161 9.68 0.69 -9.92
CA SER A 161 9.58 -0.67 -9.38
C SER A 161 10.43 -1.69 -10.13
N GLY A 162 10.78 -1.41 -11.40
CA GLY A 162 11.40 -2.40 -12.28
C GLY A 162 10.43 -3.52 -12.70
N ILE A 163 9.17 -3.45 -12.30
CA ILE A 163 8.10 -4.33 -12.75
C ILE A 163 7.54 -3.72 -14.04
N SER A 164 7.34 -4.52 -15.08
CA SER A 164 6.65 -4.09 -16.30
C SER A 164 5.16 -4.37 -16.23
N TYR A 165 4.37 -3.63 -17.01
CA TYR A 165 2.93 -3.86 -17.14
C TYR A 165 2.61 -5.29 -17.61
N SER A 166 3.40 -5.81 -18.55
CA SER A 166 3.26 -7.18 -19.05
C SER A 166 3.54 -8.24 -17.97
N GLN A 167 4.50 -7.99 -17.08
CA GLN A 167 4.76 -8.90 -15.95
C GLN A 167 3.56 -8.96 -15.01
N LEU A 168 2.93 -7.83 -14.67
CA LEU A 168 1.73 -7.85 -13.84
C LEU A 168 0.57 -8.57 -14.53
N ASN A 169 0.28 -8.25 -15.79
CA ASN A 169 -0.85 -8.84 -16.50
C ASN A 169 -0.73 -10.35 -16.75
N ASN A 170 0.48 -10.89 -16.74
CA ASN A 170 0.73 -12.32 -16.90
C ASN A 170 1.08 -13.03 -15.58
N CYS A 171 1.09 -12.31 -14.45
CA CYS A 171 1.32 -12.91 -13.15
C CYS A 171 0.06 -13.61 -12.65
N ASN A 172 0.22 -14.77 -12.02
CA ASN A 172 -0.88 -15.44 -11.32
C ASN A 172 -1.35 -14.62 -10.10
N ASP A 173 -0.44 -13.90 -9.45
CA ASP A 173 -0.72 -13.03 -8.31
C ASP A 173 -0.07 -11.64 -8.48
N PRO A 174 -0.68 -10.76 -9.29
CA PRO A 174 -0.15 -9.41 -9.51
C PRO A 174 -0.19 -8.55 -8.25
N ILE A 175 -1.07 -8.90 -7.31
CA ILE A 175 -1.19 -8.18 -6.05
C ILE A 175 0.04 -8.43 -5.20
N LYS A 176 0.45 -9.69 -5.06
CA LYS A 176 1.65 -10.05 -4.31
C LYS A 176 2.90 -9.35 -4.82
N LEU A 177 3.10 -9.26 -6.14
CA LEU A 177 4.25 -8.54 -6.72
C LEU A 177 4.29 -7.06 -6.28
N ILE A 178 3.13 -6.42 -6.20
CA ILE A 178 3.01 -5.03 -5.75
C ILE A 178 3.25 -4.93 -4.24
N VAL A 179 2.69 -5.87 -3.44
CA VAL A 179 2.94 -5.95 -1.98
C VAL A 179 4.44 -6.05 -1.71
N ASP A 180 5.12 -6.98 -2.38
CA ASP A 180 6.54 -7.29 -2.17
C ASP A 180 7.40 -6.05 -2.48
N TYR A 181 7.08 -5.32 -3.55
CA TYR A 181 7.75 -4.06 -3.90
C TYR A 181 7.61 -3.00 -2.79
N PHE A 182 6.38 -2.69 -2.35
CA PHE A 182 6.17 -1.69 -1.30
C PHE A 182 6.76 -2.13 0.04
N SER A 183 6.65 -3.41 0.37
CA SER A 183 7.21 -3.98 1.61
C SER A 183 8.73 -3.86 1.66
N ALA A 184 9.42 -4.06 0.53
CA ALA A 184 10.86 -3.86 0.42
C ALA A 184 11.28 -2.39 0.66
N GLN A 185 10.38 -1.43 0.49
CA GLN A 185 10.59 -0.01 0.79
C GLN A 185 10.18 0.39 2.21
N GLY A 186 9.75 -0.57 3.05
CA GLY A 186 9.23 -0.29 4.39
C GLY A 186 7.82 0.32 4.39
N GLU A 187 7.12 0.25 3.26
CA GLU A 187 5.73 0.68 3.12
C GLU A 187 4.78 -0.50 3.34
N THR A 188 3.67 -0.23 4.02
CA THR A 188 2.65 -1.23 4.33
C THR A 188 1.36 -0.85 3.63
N ALA A 189 0.97 -1.62 2.62
CA ALA A 189 -0.36 -1.50 2.04
C ALA A 189 -1.41 -1.96 3.07
N TRP A 190 -2.30 -1.05 3.47
CA TRP A 190 -3.33 -1.31 4.49
C TRP A 190 -4.52 -2.13 3.94
N TRP A 191 -4.64 -2.25 2.62
CA TRP A 191 -5.77 -2.88 1.91
C TRP A 191 -5.47 -4.28 1.35
N LEU A 192 -4.27 -4.79 1.55
CA LEU A 192 -3.86 -6.07 0.98
C LEU A 192 -4.08 -7.18 2.03
N PRO A 193 -4.78 -8.28 1.67
CA PRO A 193 -4.87 -9.45 2.53
C PRO A 193 -3.46 -9.81 2.97
N ASN A 194 -3.24 -9.93 4.28
CA ASN A 194 -1.98 -10.45 4.77
C ASN A 194 -1.98 -11.95 4.45
N GLU A 195 -1.11 -12.40 3.53
CA GLU A 195 -0.94 -13.84 3.21
C GLU A 195 -0.63 -14.68 4.46
N ILE A 196 -0.13 -14.06 5.53
CA ILE A 196 0.29 -14.73 6.77
C ILE A 196 -0.88 -14.99 7.73
N THR A 197 -2.01 -14.29 7.60
CA THR A 197 -3.07 -14.38 8.62
C THR A 197 -4.42 -14.86 8.10
N ASP A 198 -4.60 -15.12 6.79
CA ASP A 198 -5.91 -15.44 6.16
C ASP A 198 -7.05 -14.46 6.54
N LYS A 199 -6.70 -13.32 7.15
CA LYS A 199 -7.64 -12.35 7.71
C LYS A 199 -7.70 -11.17 6.75
N THR A 200 -8.83 -11.02 6.09
CA THR A 200 -9.22 -9.76 5.44
C THR A 200 -9.29 -8.68 6.51
N SER A 201 -8.57 -7.56 6.31
CA SER A 201 -8.67 -6.41 7.21
C SER A 201 -10.15 -5.98 7.30
N PRO A 202 -10.71 -5.82 8.52
CA PRO A 202 -12.10 -5.40 8.68
C PRO A 202 -12.37 -4.09 7.93
N ALA A 203 -13.51 -4.01 7.24
CA ALA A 203 -13.89 -2.82 6.46
C ALA A 203 -14.16 -1.57 7.34
N ILE A 204 -14.35 -1.78 8.65
CA ILE A 204 -14.66 -0.73 9.62
C ILE A 204 -13.42 -0.48 10.47
N ILE A 205 -13.00 0.78 10.52
CA ILE A 205 -11.95 1.26 11.42
C ILE A 205 -12.57 1.52 12.78
N SER A 206 -11.95 1.04 13.85
CA SER A 206 -12.33 1.36 15.23
C SER A 206 -11.19 2.06 15.96
N SER A 207 -11.51 2.95 16.89
CA SER A 207 -10.48 3.43 17.82
C SER A 207 -10.06 2.29 18.76
N LEU A 208 -8.82 2.27 19.24
CA LEU A 208 -8.36 1.25 20.19
C LEU A 208 -9.20 1.24 21.48
N SER A 209 -9.77 2.38 21.85
CA SER A 209 -10.65 2.49 23.02
C SER A 209 -12.01 1.85 22.78
N GLU A 210 -12.62 2.04 21.61
CA GLU A 210 -13.84 1.33 21.20
C GLU A 210 -13.61 -0.18 21.06
N PHE A 211 -12.48 -0.56 20.44
CA PHE A 211 -12.12 -1.96 20.26
C PHE A 211 -11.97 -2.65 21.61
N LYS A 212 -11.30 -2.00 22.58
CA LYS A 212 -11.18 -2.51 23.95
C LYS A 212 -12.52 -2.74 24.65
N GLN A 213 -13.52 -1.90 24.39
CA GLN A 213 -14.85 -2.08 24.98
C GLN A 213 -15.57 -3.29 24.39
N LYS A 214 -15.39 -3.55 23.10
CA LYS A 214 -16.02 -4.67 22.38
C LYS A 214 -15.30 -6.00 22.65
N GLU A 215 -13.98 -5.98 22.58
CA GLU A 215 -13.11 -7.17 22.56
C GLU A 215 -11.95 -7.03 23.58
N PRO A 216 -12.23 -7.00 24.89
CA PRO A 216 -11.23 -6.70 25.92
C PRO A 216 -10.11 -7.73 26.01
N LEU A 217 -10.43 -9.03 25.88
CA LEU A 217 -9.42 -10.11 25.95
C LEU A 217 -8.48 -10.07 24.73
N LEU A 218 -9.05 -9.98 23.52
CA LEU A 218 -8.26 -9.84 22.30
C LEU A 218 -7.43 -8.55 22.31
N THR A 219 -7.93 -7.47 22.93
CA THR A 219 -7.13 -6.26 23.12
C THR A 219 -5.89 -6.54 23.97
N ASP A 220 -6.02 -7.31 25.04
CA ASP A 220 -4.87 -7.65 25.89
C ASP A 220 -3.89 -8.60 25.18
N GLU A 221 -4.37 -9.52 24.35
CA GLU A 221 -3.53 -10.33 23.44
C GLU A 221 -2.77 -9.43 22.45
N ILE A 222 -3.42 -8.41 21.90
CA ILE A 222 -2.81 -7.41 21.01
C ILE A 222 -1.72 -6.63 21.76
N TYR A 223 -1.95 -6.22 23.02
CA TYR A 223 -0.91 -5.59 23.84
C TYR A 223 0.27 -6.55 24.08
N GLY A 224 0.00 -7.82 24.40
CA GLY A 224 1.03 -8.85 24.56
C GLY A 224 1.91 -8.99 23.32
N LYS A 225 1.28 -9.16 22.16
CA LYS A 225 1.96 -9.21 20.85
C LYS A 225 2.72 -7.92 20.55
N ALA A 226 2.14 -6.77 20.83
CA ALA A 226 2.78 -5.48 20.60
C ALA A 226 4.11 -5.34 21.36
N TYR A 227 4.14 -5.74 22.64
CA TYR A 227 5.37 -5.71 23.43
C TYR A 227 6.45 -6.66 22.89
N VAL A 228 6.07 -7.78 22.27
CA VAL A 228 7.03 -8.74 21.68
C VAL A 228 7.53 -8.25 20.32
N LEU A 229 6.61 -7.93 19.40
CA LEU A 229 6.96 -7.58 18.02
C LEU A 229 7.64 -6.21 17.91
N PHE A 230 7.33 -5.27 18.82
CA PHE A 230 7.84 -3.91 18.80
C PHE A 230 8.59 -3.58 20.10
N PRO A 231 9.76 -4.21 20.36
CA PRO A 231 10.57 -3.94 21.55
C PRO A 231 10.95 -2.45 21.66
N GLU A 232 10.96 -1.70 20.54
CA GLU A 232 11.22 -0.27 20.53
C GLU A 232 10.27 0.56 21.39
N ILE A 233 9.07 0.06 21.69
CA ILE A 233 8.14 0.70 22.62
C ILE A 233 8.77 0.88 24.00
N LEU A 234 9.61 -0.07 24.41
CA LEU A 234 10.29 -0.10 25.70
C LEU A 234 11.60 0.70 25.70
N PHE A 235 12.05 1.21 24.55
CA PHE A 235 13.25 2.04 24.48
C PHE A 235 13.07 3.33 25.30
N LEU A 236 14.12 3.68 26.05
CA LEU A 236 14.12 4.87 26.91
C LEU A 236 14.56 6.15 26.19
N THR A 237 15.11 6.01 24.98
CA THR A 237 15.43 7.13 24.10
C THR A 237 14.15 7.87 23.70
N SER A 238 14.21 9.21 23.70
CA SER A 238 13.09 10.06 23.29
C SER A 238 12.92 10.03 21.77
N ASN A 239 12.42 8.93 21.24
CA ASN A 239 12.05 8.82 19.83
C ASN A 239 10.53 8.93 19.67
N GLN A 240 10.07 10.05 19.12
CA GLN A 240 8.64 10.29 18.86
C GLN A 240 8.04 9.27 17.87
N TYR A 241 8.87 8.58 17.09
CA TYR A 241 8.45 7.64 16.05
C TYR A 241 8.44 6.18 16.50
N LYS A 242 8.81 5.86 17.75
CA LYS A 242 8.90 4.46 18.23
C LYS A 242 7.56 3.70 18.28
N TYR A 243 6.44 4.40 18.11
CA TYR A 243 5.10 3.82 18.03
C TYR A 243 4.58 3.70 16.58
N ASN A 244 5.32 4.18 15.57
CA ASN A 244 4.84 4.20 14.19
C ASN A 244 4.62 2.79 13.62
N ASN A 245 5.56 1.87 13.88
CA ASN A 245 5.43 0.48 13.43
C ASN A 245 4.26 -0.22 14.09
N LEU A 246 4.07 0.01 15.40
CA LEU A 246 2.90 -0.47 16.12
C LEU A 246 1.60 0.09 15.51
N ALA A 247 1.53 1.39 15.25
CA ALA A 247 0.35 2.02 14.65
C ALA A 247 0.02 1.42 13.28
N LYS A 248 1.03 1.23 12.43
CA LYS A 248 0.88 0.54 11.13
C LYS A 248 0.40 -0.91 11.30
N TRP A 249 0.95 -1.65 12.26
CA TRP A 249 0.55 -3.04 12.54
C TRP A 249 -0.87 -3.16 13.07
N LEU A 250 -1.29 -2.29 13.99
CA LEU A 250 -2.65 -2.20 14.50
C LEU A 250 -3.65 -1.91 13.36
N MET A 251 -3.27 -0.97 12.49
CA MET A 251 -4.11 -0.62 11.36
C MET A 251 -4.23 -1.78 10.37
N LYS A 252 -3.10 -2.37 9.97
CA LYS A 252 -3.06 -3.47 8.99
C LYS A 252 -3.82 -4.71 9.47
N ASN A 253 -3.56 -5.15 10.70
CA ASN A 253 -4.00 -6.47 11.17
C ASN A 253 -5.34 -6.46 11.90
N TYR A 254 -5.76 -5.31 12.43
CA TYR A 254 -6.94 -5.23 13.29
C TYR A 254 -7.92 -4.11 12.90
N SER A 255 -7.60 -3.29 11.89
CA SER A 255 -8.34 -2.08 11.57
C SER A 255 -8.47 -1.11 12.76
N ILE A 256 -7.45 -1.06 13.63
CA ILE A 256 -7.43 -0.22 14.83
C ILE A 256 -6.58 1.04 14.62
N THR A 257 -7.09 2.19 15.06
CA THR A 257 -6.34 3.45 15.16
C THR A 257 -6.34 4.01 16.58
N ASP A 258 -5.34 4.82 16.95
CA ASP A 258 -5.35 5.57 18.20
C ASP A 258 -4.52 6.85 18.05
N ALA A 259 -5.13 8.01 18.36
CA ALA A 259 -4.48 9.31 18.24
C ALA A 259 -3.40 9.55 19.32
N SER A 260 -3.42 8.77 20.40
CA SER A 260 -2.57 8.93 21.58
C SER A 260 -1.94 7.58 21.96
N LEU A 261 -1.51 6.81 20.95
CA LEU A 261 -0.98 5.46 21.15
C LEU A 261 0.17 5.40 22.17
N ARG A 262 1.05 6.41 22.19
CA ARG A 262 2.10 6.54 23.21
C ARG A 262 1.54 6.46 24.63
N ASP A 263 0.50 7.22 24.90
CA ASP A 263 -0.06 7.38 26.24
C ASP A 263 -0.69 6.06 26.72
N LYS A 264 -1.19 5.23 25.80
CA LYS A 264 -1.71 3.88 26.11
C LYS A 264 -0.64 2.95 26.69
N PHE A 265 0.62 3.16 26.32
CA PHE A 265 1.74 2.33 26.76
C PHE A 265 2.57 2.99 27.86
N SER A 266 2.73 4.32 27.87
CA SER A 266 3.71 4.99 28.73
C SER A 266 3.14 6.08 29.66
N ALA A 267 1.85 6.40 29.63
CA ALA A 267 1.30 7.45 30.50
C ALA A 267 1.41 7.07 31.98
N GLY A 268 1.87 8.02 32.81
CA GLY A 268 1.94 7.87 34.27
C GLY A 268 3.33 8.01 34.90
N GLY A 269 4.32 8.57 34.20
CA GLY A 269 5.61 8.95 34.79
C GLY A 269 6.55 7.76 35.07
N LYS A 270 7.10 7.70 36.29
CA LYS A 270 7.98 6.60 36.75
C LYS A 270 7.40 5.93 38.01
N THR A 271 7.68 4.65 38.21
CA THR A 271 7.20 3.87 39.36
C THR A 271 8.17 2.74 39.73
N TYR A 272 8.13 2.27 40.96
CA TYR A 272 8.95 1.14 41.40
C TYR A 272 8.38 -0.18 40.86
N ILE A 273 9.25 -1.04 40.34
CA ILE A 273 8.87 -2.36 39.82
C ILE A 273 9.00 -3.38 40.95
N LYS A 274 7.96 -4.17 41.15
CA LYS A 274 7.90 -5.20 42.20
C LYS A 274 7.72 -6.57 41.57
N ILE A 275 8.68 -7.47 41.72
CA ILE A 275 8.61 -8.84 41.18
C ILE A 275 8.82 -9.81 42.34
N GLN A 276 7.76 -10.48 42.77
CA GLN A 276 7.80 -11.33 43.98
C GLN A 276 8.38 -10.56 45.17
N ASN A 277 9.53 -10.98 45.72
CA ASN A 277 10.21 -10.36 46.86
C ASN A 277 11.21 -9.26 46.42
N PHE A 278 11.41 -9.06 45.13
CA PHE A 278 12.26 -8.00 44.60
C PHE A 278 11.48 -6.69 44.45
N VAL A 279 12.09 -5.60 44.87
CA VAL A 279 11.65 -4.23 44.61
C VAL A 279 12.82 -3.48 44.00
N SER A 280 12.59 -2.78 42.89
CA SER A 280 13.64 -2.01 42.24
C SER A 280 14.21 -0.93 43.17
N LYS A 281 15.51 -0.67 43.09
CA LYS A 281 16.20 0.36 43.87
C LYS A 281 15.78 1.78 43.47
N GLN A 282 15.28 1.94 42.25
CA GLN A 282 14.90 3.20 41.64
C GLN A 282 13.58 3.07 40.86
N PRO A 283 12.87 4.19 40.61
CA PRO A 283 11.65 4.16 39.83
C PRO A 283 11.95 4.07 38.31
N TYR A 284 11.29 3.13 37.64
CA TYR A 284 11.39 2.92 36.19
C TYR A 284 10.24 3.59 35.44
N PRO A 285 10.42 3.94 34.15
CA PRO A 285 9.36 4.46 33.31
C PRO A 285 8.12 3.56 33.31
N ARG A 286 6.95 4.18 33.32
CA ARG A 286 5.65 3.50 33.47
C ARG A 286 5.38 2.41 32.43
N VAL A 287 6.02 2.48 31.28
CA VAL A 287 5.94 1.44 30.24
C VAL A 287 6.42 0.06 30.75
N ILE A 288 7.43 0.01 31.63
CA ILE A 288 7.91 -1.25 32.22
C ILE A 288 6.87 -1.84 33.19
N TYR A 289 6.21 -0.99 33.96
CA TYR A 289 5.11 -1.40 34.82
C TYR A 289 3.91 -1.89 33.99
N ASN A 290 3.55 -1.18 32.91
CA ASN A 290 2.44 -1.57 32.04
C ASN A 290 2.74 -2.89 31.31
N LEU A 291 4.00 -3.15 30.92
CA LEU A 291 4.48 -4.45 30.43
C LEU A 291 4.23 -5.53 31.49
N GLN A 292 4.64 -5.28 32.74
CA GLN A 292 4.42 -6.23 33.84
C GLN A 292 2.93 -6.59 34.00
N GLN A 293 2.03 -5.62 33.88
CA GLN A 293 0.57 -5.88 33.97
C GLN A 293 0.02 -6.73 32.81
N LYS A 294 0.78 -6.90 31.73
CA LYS A 294 0.40 -7.70 30.56
C LYS A 294 1.28 -8.93 30.37
N ILE A 295 2.05 -9.32 31.39
CA ILE A 295 3.12 -10.31 31.24
C ILE A 295 2.62 -11.70 30.84
N SER A 296 1.41 -12.10 31.24
CA SER A 296 0.79 -13.35 30.79
C SER A 296 0.62 -13.38 29.27
N PHE A 297 0.00 -12.33 28.71
CA PHE A 297 -0.20 -12.19 27.27
C PHE A 297 1.11 -12.04 26.49
N VAL A 298 2.14 -11.44 27.10
CA VAL A 298 3.49 -11.35 26.50
C VAL A 298 4.13 -12.73 26.39
N LYS A 299 4.04 -13.56 27.43
CA LYS A 299 4.54 -14.95 27.40
C LYS A 299 3.78 -15.78 26.36
N ASP A 300 2.46 -15.64 26.32
CA ASP A 300 1.64 -16.31 25.32
C ASP A 300 2.03 -15.86 23.90
N ALA A 301 2.27 -14.56 23.69
CA ALA A 301 2.73 -14.05 22.41
C ALA A 301 4.08 -14.65 21.99
N PHE A 302 5.07 -14.72 22.88
CA PHE A 302 6.36 -15.35 22.56
C PHE A 302 6.23 -16.80 22.07
N ASN A 303 5.29 -17.55 22.66
CA ASN A 303 5.03 -18.95 22.27
C ASN A 303 4.25 -19.08 20.96
N ASN A 304 3.34 -18.14 20.68
CA ASN A 304 2.34 -18.29 19.62
C ASN A 304 2.62 -17.48 18.34
N ILE A 305 3.52 -16.50 18.36
CA ILE A 305 3.89 -15.76 17.15
C ILE A 305 4.60 -16.71 16.16
N SER A 306 4.15 -16.68 14.90
CA SER A 306 4.69 -17.53 13.83
C SER A 306 6.07 -17.06 13.36
N LEU A 307 6.84 -17.96 12.74
CA LEU A 307 8.14 -17.62 12.17
C LEU A 307 8.03 -16.57 11.06
N ASP A 308 6.96 -16.59 10.28
CA ASP A 308 6.72 -15.60 9.22
C ASP A 308 6.44 -14.22 9.81
N GLU A 309 5.66 -14.13 10.89
CA GLU A 309 5.40 -12.88 11.59
C GLU A 309 6.70 -12.33 12.22
N LEU A 310 7.52 -13.19 12.84
CA LEU A 310 8.84 -12.78 13.36
C LEU A 310 9.77 -12.29 12.25
N LYS A 311 9.80 -12.95 11.09
CA LYS A 311 10.66 -12.52 9.96
C LYS A 311 10.36 -11.10 9.51
N ILE A 312 9.09 -10.71 9.53
CA ILE A 312 8.66 -9.38 9.11
C ILE A 312 9.06 -8.33 10.14
N TYR A 313 8.73 -8.56 11.41
CA TYR A 313 8.87 -7.54 12.45
C TYR A 313 10.24 -7.54 13.14
N TRP A 314 10.97 -8.64 13.07
CA TRP A 314 12.35 -8.79 13.53
C TRP A 314 13.30 -9.13 12.38
N PRO A 315 13.56 -8.19 11.45
CA PRO A 315 14.36 -8.47 10.25
C PRO A 315 15.82 -8.87 10.56
N GLN A 316 16.33 -8.56 11.75
CA GLN A 316 17.67 -8.93 12.21
C GLN A 316 17.71 -10.26 12.98
N TYR A 317 16.55 -10.88 13.25
CA TYR A 317 16.48 -12.14 13.99
C TYR A 317 16.84 -13.34 13.11
N ILE A 318 17.73 -14.20 13.61
CA ILE A 318 18.14 -15.41 12.92
C ILE A 318 17.15 -16.54 13.23
N ILE A 319 16.27 -16.82 12.28
CA ILE A 319 15.19 -17.83 12.40
C ILE A 319 15.72 -19.27 12.45
N LYS A 320 16.97 -19.52 12.03
CA LYS A 320 17.54 -20.87 11.99
C LYS A 320 17.57 -21.50 13.40
N ASN A 321 16.95 -22.67 13.54
CA ASN A 321 16.79 -23.37 14.81
C ASN A 321 16.12 -22.48 15.88
N ASP A 322 15.07 -21.75 15.50
CA ASP A 322 14.27 -20.90 16.39
C ASP A 322 13.81 -21.67 17.63
N ASN A 323 13.82 -20.99 18.78
CA ASN A 323 13.22 -21.46 20.02
C ASN A 323 12.95 -20.27 20.96
N ILE A 324 12.19 -20.53 22.01
CA ILE A 324 11.77 -19.53 22.99
C ILE A 324 12.96 -18.79 23.62
N THR A 325 14.05 -19.49 23.94
CA THR A 325 15.25 -18.91 24.55
C THR A 325 15.91 -17.90 23.62
N LYS A 326 16.02 -18.22 22.33
CA LYS A 326 16.56 -17.29 21.32
C LYS A 326 15.67 -16.08 21.10
N ARG A 327 14.35 -16.27 21.09
CA ARG A 327 13.38 -15.17 20.99
C ARG A 327 13.51 -14.21 22.18
N HIS A 328 13.57 -14.75 23.40
CA HIS A 328 13.79 -13.95 24.61
C HIS A 328 15.13 -13.21 24.56
N TYR A 329 16.20 -13.90 24.17
CA TYR A 329 17.53 -13.30 24.06
C TYR A 329 17.53 -12.13 23.07
N TYR A 330 17.04 -12.33 21.84
CA TYR A 330 16.97 -11.27 20.84
C TYR A 330 16.17 -10.06 21.32
N TRP A 331 14.99 -10.30 21.91
CA TRP A 331 14.14 -9.24 22.44
C TRP A 331 14.83 -8.45 23.55
N LEU A 332 15.45 -9.15 24.52
CA LEU A 332 16.20 -8.52 25.62
C LEU A 332 17.37 -7.70 25.10
N THR A 333 18.21 -8.27 24.23
CA THR A 333 19.38 -7.57 23.69
C THR A 333 18.98 -6.35 22.87
N THR A 334 17.86 -6.41 22.14
CA THR A 334 17.34 -5.27 21.36
C THR A 334 16.96 -4.10 22.25
N ILE A 335 16.33 -4.37 23.40
CA ILE A 335 15.95 -3.33 24.38
C ILE A 335 17.18 -2.77 25.07
N LEU A 336 18.06 -3.65 25.54
CA LEU A 336 19.24 -3.27 26.30
C LEU A 336 20.25 -2.49 25.46
N SER A 337 20.45 -2.85 24.19
CA SER A 337 21.33 -2.10 23.28
C SER A 337 20.84 -0.67 23.04
N SER A 338 19.52 -0.43 23.02
CA SER A 338 18.99 0.94 22.96
C SER A 338 19.30 1.73 24.23
N TRP A 339 19.53 1.07 25.35
CA TRP A 339 19.66 1.70 26.64
C TRP A 339 21.10 2.00 27.03
N GLU A 340 22.06 1.14 26.66
CA GLU A 340 23.49 1.45 26.73
C GLU A 340 23.81 2.77 26.00
N ASN A 341 23.25 2.93 24.79
CA ASN A 341 23.37 4.16 24.01
C ASN A 341 22.77 5.39 24.71
N PHE A 342 21.65 5.24 25.43
CA PHE A 342 21.01 6.35 26.16
C PHE A 342 21.81 6.79 27.41
N ASN A 343 22.37 5.84 28.16
CA ASN A 343 23.14 6.16 29.38
C ASN A 343 24.45 6.89 29.06
N ASN A 344 25.08 6.58 27.92
CA ASN A 344 26.26 7.30 27.44
C ASN A 344 25.98 8.77 27.12
N ASP A 345 24.75 9.10 26.69
CA ASP A 345 24.38 10.46 26.25
C ASP A 345 23.82 11.36 27.37
N ASN A 346 23.24 10.81 28.45
CA ASN A 346 22.43 11.59 29.40
C ASN A 346 22.88 11.55 30.88
N GLN A 347 24.04 10.95 31.22
CA GLN A 347 24.52 10.82 32.61
C GLN A 347 23.44 10.30 33.59
N SER A 348 22.45 9.53 33.13
CA SER A 348 21.40 9.00 33.99
C SER A 348 21.89 7.76 34.73
N GLN A 349 21.83 7.80 36.07
CA GLN A 349 22.23 6.74 37.01
C GLN A 349 21.30 5.51 37.02
N LEU A 350 20.66 5.12 35.92
CA LEU A 350 19.86 3.90 35.94
C LEU A 350 20.77 2.67 35.76
N ASP A 351 20.88 1.85 36.82
CA ASP A 351 21.63 0.57 36.87
C ASP A 351 21.23 -0.40 35.75
N TYR A 352 22.11 -0.56 34.75
CA TYR A 352 21.94 -1.46 33.61
C TYR A 352 21.60 -2.90 34.03
N THR A 353 22.34 -3.38 35.04
CA THR A 353 22.21 -4.72 35.61
C THR A 353 20.81 -4.96 36.19
N GLU A 354 20.21 -3.92 36.78
CA GLU A 354 18.91 -4.04 37.44
C GLU A 354 17.76 -4.14 36.44
N LEU A 355 17.77 -3.39 35.32
CA LEU A 355 16.72 -3.57 34.30
C LEU A 355 16.89 -4.88 33.55
N GLU A 356 18.13 -5.29 33.24
CA GLU A 356 18.37 -6.61 32.64
C GLU A 356 17.75 -7.70 33.52
N PHE A 357 18.00 -7.62 34.84
CA PHE A 357 17.35 -8.49 35.81
C PHE A 357 15.82 -8.38 35.77
N ILE A 358 15.25 -7.17 35.82
CA ILE A 358 13.80 -6.93 35.79
C ILE A 358 13.17 -7.55 34.53
N LEU A 359 13.69 -7.25 33.35
CA LEU A 359 13.14 -7.73 32.08
C LEU A 359 13.28 -9.25 31.95
N SER A 360 14.45 -9.80 32.30
CA SER A 360 14.68 -11.24 32.30
C SER A 360 13.76 -11.95 33.30
N ALA A 361 13.57 -11.36 34.48
CA ALA A 361 12.67 -11.89 35.50
C ALA A 361 11.22 -11.89 34.99
N LEU A 362 10.72 -10.79 34.43
CA LEU A 362 9.35 -10.72 33.92
C LEU A 362 9.04 -11.83 32.91
N ILE A 363 9.94 -12.10 31.98
CA ILE A 363 9.67 -13.08 30.91
C ILE A 363 9.90 -14.52 31.40
N ASN A 364 10.87 -14.77 32.30
CA ASN A 364 11.19 -16.12 32.76
C ASN A 364 10.35 -16.57 33.98
N TYR A 365 9.79 -15.66 34.79
CA TYR A 365 8.97 -16.05 35.95
C TYR A 365 7.51 -16.24 35.59
N SER A 366 6.97 -17.44 35.78
CA SER A 366 5.51 -17.65 35.77
C SER A 366 4.90 -17.14 37.08
N PRO A 367 3.87 -16.29 37.06
CA PRO A 367 3.07 -16.06 38.26
C PRO A 367 2.47 -17.41 38.70
N LYS A 368 2.63 -17.75 39.98
CA LYS A 368 1.94 -18.87 40.59
C LYS A 368 0.45 -18.58 40.70
#